data_AF-A0A952SVP2-F1
#
_entry.id   AF-A0A952SVP2-F1
#
_cell.length_a   1.000
_cell.length_b   1.000
_cell.length_c   1.000
_cell.angle_alpha   90.00
_cell.angle_beta   90.00
_cell.angle_gamma   90.00
#
_symmetry.space_group_name_H-M   'P 1'
#
loop_
_entity.id
_entity.type
_entity.pdbx_description
1 polymer ?
#
loop_
_entity_poly.entity_id
_entity_poly.type
_entity_poly.pdbx_seq_one_letter_code
_entity_poly.pdbx_strand_id
1 'polypeptide(L)'
;MQMMKRWLKRGPIITAAAICALAVQFGVAQAALVNYSFTGTVSNISGALLSPTMNLTSSVSGAFQFDNSTAGTSGPHVGNFPGAVTGMIVHVGGYTASYTAGANAITLFDNVGFGDRWRLATDTTGGVLPDGYSAVRFDLQLDHDTGGAFSGTNLQNPPSLASLTGTRWRLLFEDATGNTVNVRGAISQLTAVPLPTAVLLFGAGLISLVGLGAGGLRNLRASKV
;
A
#
# COMPACT_ATOMS: atom_id res chain seq x y z
N MET A 1 40.64 43.66 -58.63
CA MET A 1 41.17 42.28 -58.48
C MET A 1 40.56 41.64 -57.25
N GLN A 2 39.88 40.51 -57.45
CA GLN A 2 39.49 39.43 -56.52
C GLN A 2 38.98 39.80 -55.10
N MET A 3 37.67 39.70 -54.85
CA MET A 3 36.95 38.51 -54.33
C MET A 3 37.35 38.11 -52.90
N MET A 4 36.43 38.24 -51.93
CA MET A 4 35.85 37.08 -51.22
C MET A 4 34.73 37.43 -50.23
N LYS A 5 33.52 36.98 -50.62
CA LYS A 5 32.57 36.18 -49.85
C LYS A 5 31.94 36.78 -48.58
N ARG A 6 30.69 37.23 -48.79
CA ARG A 6 29.51 37.06 -47.93
C ARG A 6 29.55 35.76 -47.09
N TRP A 7 28.78 35.78 -46.00
CA TRP A 7 28.13 34.67 -45.26
C TRP A 7 28.59 34.54 -43.79
N LEU A 8 27.99 35.34 -42.89
CA LEU A 8 27.77 34.90 -41.51
C LEU A 8 26.27 34.67 -41.31
N LYS A 9 25.88 33.40 -41.42
CA LYS A 9 24.57 32.89 -41.06
C LYS A 9 24.50 32.72 -39.54
N ARG A 10 23.42 33.22 -38.94
CA ARG A 10 22.64 32.62 -37.83
C ARG A 10 23.47 31.91 -36.75
N GLY A 11 23.82 32.63 -35.68
CA GLY A 11 24.17 31.99 -34.41
C GLY A 11 22.88 31.52 -33.72
N PRO A 12 22.75 30.23 -33.34
CA PRO A 12 21.59 29.79 -32.60
C PRO A 12 21.79 30.13 -31.12
N ILE A 13 20.85 30.95 -30.63
CA ILE A 13 20.56 31.18 -29.22
C ILE A 13 20.12 29.84 -28.63
N ILE A 14 21.06 29.03 -28.13
CA ILE A 14 20.77 27.80 -27.39
C ILE A 14 21.68 27.79 -26.18
N THR A 15 21.34 28.57 -25.16
CA THR A 15 22.08 28.54 -23.88
C THR A 15 21.21 28.95 -22.70
N ALA A 16 19.93 28.57 -22.72
CA ALA A 16 19.05 28.69 -21.55
C ALA A 16 18.13 27.48 -21.34
N ALA A 17 17.76 26.75 -22.41
CA ALA A 17 16.92 25.56 -22.28
C ALA A 17 17.67 24.30 -21.80
N ALA A 18 19.00 24.26 -21.93
CA ALA A 18 19.79 23.07 -21.57
C ALA A 18 20.15 22.98 -20.07
N ILE A 19 19.98 24.06 -19.29
CA ILE A 19 20.39 24.09 -17.87
C ILE A 19 19.23 23.67 -16.94
N CYS A 20 17.97 23.83 -17.36
CA CYS A 20 16.83 23.39 -16.54
C CYS A 20 16.57 21.87 -16.58
N ALA A 21 17.18 21.13 -17.52
CA ALA A 21 17.00 19.68 -17.63
C ALA A 21 17.89 18.87 -16.67
N LEU A 22 18.87 19.50 -16.01
CA LEU A 22 19.86 18.83 -15.17
C LEU A 22 19.66 19.04 -13.66
N ALA A 23 18.61 19.75 -13.23
CA ALA A 23 18.42 20.13 -11.83
C ALA A 23 17.06 19.77 -11.24
N VAL A 24 16.31 18.84 -11.85
CA VAL A 24 15.23 18.17 -11.13
C VAL A 24 15.81 16.89 -10.55
N GLN A 25 16.51 17.04 -9.43
CA GLN A 25 16.57 15.94 -8.48
C GLN A 25 15.12 15.69 -8.07
N PHE A 26 14.47 14.74 -8.72
CA PHE A 26 13.29 14.10 -8.18
C PHE A 26 13.77 13.40 -6.91
N GLY A 27 13.80 14.13 -5.80
CA GLY A 27 13.72 13.50 -4.50
C GLY A 27 12.47 12.65 -4.57
N VAL A 28 12.66 11.34 -4.64
CA VAL A 28 11.57 10.37 -4.48
C VAL A 28 10.94 10.70 -3.14
N ALA A 29 9.81 11.39 -3.17
CA ALA A 29 8.96 11.56 -2.01
C ALA A 29 8.37 10.17 -1.71
N GLN A 30 9.14 9.31 -1.03
CA GLN A 30 8.64 8.05 -0.50
C GLN A 30 7.85 8.31 0.80
N ALA A 31 6.75 9.04 0.67
CA ALA A 31 5.58 8.88 1.53
C ALA A 31 4.56 8.11 0.69
N ALA A 32 4.90 6.86 0.37
CA ALA A 32 4.08 6.03 -0.52
C ALA A 32 3.12 5.21 0.33
N LEU A 33 1.87 5.66 0.35
CA LEU A 33 0.74 4.88 0.80
C LEU A 33 0.61 3.67 -0.14
N VAL A 34 0.82 2.47 0.37
CA VAL A 34 0.86 1.23 -0.43
C VAL A 34 -0.49 0.53 -0.34
N ASN A 35 -1.07 0.19 -1.49
CA ASN A 35 -2.38 -0.46 -1.58
C ASN A 35 -2.24 -1.86 -2.15
N TYR A 36 -2.93 -2.82 -1.53
CA TYR A 36 -3.07 -4.18 -2.03
C TYR A 36 -4.53 -4.62 -2.01
N SER A 37 -4.92 -5.40 -3.00
CA SER A 37 -6.14 -6.20 -2.98
C SER A 37 -5.80 -7.68 -2.88
N PHE A 38 -6.67 -8.45 -2.25
CA PHE A 38 -6.49 -9.89 -2.10
C PHE A 38 -7.80 -10.65 -2.35
N THR A 39 -7.66 -11.89 -2.79
CA THR A 39 -8.75 -12.88 -2.88
C THR A 39 -8.26 -14.22 -2.33
N GLY A 40 -9.21 -15.07 -1.92
CA GLY A 40 -8.89 -16.34 -1.30
C GLY A 40 -10.11 -17.18 -0.97
N THR A 41 -9.89 -18.17 -0.10
CA THR A 41 -10.92 -19.11 0.36
C THR A 41 -10.99 -19.13 1.88
N VAL A 42 -12.13 -19.59 2.40
CA VAL A 42 -12.30 -19.98 3.80
C VAL A 42 -11.91 -21.44 3.96
N SER A 43 -11.08 -21.76 4.96
CA SER A 43 -10.70 -23.15 5.28
C SER A 43 -11.28 -23.63 6.60
N ASN A 44 -11.58 -22.71 7.52
CA ASN A 44 -12.14 -23.05 8.81
C ASN A 44 -12.99 -21.89 9.37
N ILE A 45 -14.09 -22.25 9.99
CA ILE A 45 -15.03 -21.33 10.62
C ILE A 45 -15.47 -21.93 11.94
N SER A 46 -15.53 -21.09 12.97
CA SER A 46 -16.05 -21.50 14.27
C SER A 46 -17.55 -21.77 14.16
N GLY A 47 -18.05 -22.78 14.87
CA GLY A 47 -19.45 -23.22 14.76
C GLY A 47 -20.47 -22.10 15.00
N ALA A 48 -20.19 -21.20 15.94
CA ALA A 48 -21.01 -20.03 16.25
C ALA A 48 -21.05 -18.94 15.15
N LEU A 49 -20.20 -19.05 14.12
CA LEU A 49 -20.19 -18.13 12.98
C LEU A 49 -20.77 -18.75 11.71
N LEU A 50 -21.03 -20.07 11.71
CA LEU A 50 -21.56 -20.78 10.56
C LEU A 50 -22.96 -20.26 10.24
N SER A 51 -23.13 -19.74 9.03
CA SER A 51 -24.41 -19.24 8.55
C SER A 51 -24.55 -19.42 7.04
N PRO A 52 -25.75 -19.24 6.48
CA PRO A 52 -25.93 -19.24 5.02
C PRO A 52 -25.09 -18.16 4.32
N THR A 53 -24.75 -17.06 5.01
CA THR A 53 -23.97 -15.95 4.47
C THR A 53 -22.47 -16.08 4.72
N MET A 54 -22.03 -16.95 5.64
CA MET A 54 -20.63 -17.19 5.95
C MET A 54 -20.40 -18.67 6.25
N ASN A 55 -19.74 -19.38 5.34
CA ASN A 55 -19.53 -20.83 5.41
C ASN A 55 -18.21 -21.24 4.74
N LEU A 56 -17.91 -22.55 4.75
CA LEU A 56 -16.66 -23.08 4.21
C LEU A 56 -16.51 -22.98 2.68
N THR A 57 -17.61 -22.77 1.93
CA THR A 57 -17.56 -22.55 0.48
C THR A 57 -17.51 -21.06 0.13
N SER A 58 -17.54 -20.18 1.13
CA SER A 58 -17.45 -18.74 0.92
C SER A 58 -16.07 -18.34 0.41
N SER A 59 -16.03 -17.43 -0.56
CA SER A 59 -14.81 -16.75 -0.94
C SER A 59 -14.47 -15.66 0.09
N VAL A 60 -13.20 -15.31 0.15
CA VAL A 60 -12.74 -14.08 0.80
C VAL A 60 -12.20 -13.12 -0.24
N SER A 61 -12.49 -11.84 -0.08
CA SER A 61 -11.84 -10.77 -0.83
C SER A 61 -11.63 -9.56 0.06
N GLY A 62 -10.74 -8.67 -0.34
CA GLY A 62 -10.51 -7.46 0.44
C GLY A 62 -9.40 -6.61 -0.13
N ALA A 63 -9.11 -5.55 0.62
CA ALA A 63 -7.97 -4.68 0.36
C ALA A 63 -7.37 -4.21 1.68
N PHE A 64 -6.08 -3.92 1.68
CA PHE A 64 -5.41 -3.26 2.79
C PHE A 64 -4.46 -2.20 2.27
N GLN A 65 -4.16 -1.27 3.18
CA GLN A 65 -3.29 -0.14 2.94
C GLN A 65 -2.36 0.06 4.12
N PHE A 66 -1.11 0.39 3.83
CA PHE A 66 -0.16 0.79 4.86
C PHE A 66 0.77 1.89 4.36
N ASP A 67 1.29 2.69 5.30
CA ASP A 67 2.32 3.68 5.03
C ASP A 67 3.70 3.03 5.16
N ASN A 68 4.38 2.85 4.02
CA ASN A 68 5.71 2.23 3.98
C ASN A 68 6.82 3.14 4.53
N SER A 69 6.51 4.38 4.92
CA SER A 69 7.42 5.30 5.62
C SER A 69 7.27 5.25 7.15
N THR A 70 6.36 4.42 7.67
CA THR A 70 6.09 4.32 9.10
C THR A 70 7.36 3.94 9.87
N ALA A 71 7.73 4.78 10.83
CA ALA A 71 8.83 4.49 11.74
C ALA A 71 8.47 3.31 12.65
N GLY A 72 9.45 2.44 12.90
CA GLY A 72 9.31 1.31 13.79
C GLY A 72 10.66 0.85 14.31
N THR A 73 10.68 -0.31 14.95
CA THR A 73 11.91 -0.94 15.40
C THR A 73 12.30 -2.03 14.42
N SER A 74 13.52 -2.00 13.88
CA SER A 74 14.11 -3.11 13.14
C SER A 74 15.34 -3.65 13.89
N GLY A 75 15.42 -4.97 13.99
CA GLY A 75 16.54 -5.71 14.58
C GLY A 75 17.04 -6.79 13.62
N PRO A 76 18.04 -7.61 14.01
CA PRO A 76 18.62 -8.61 13.13
C PRO A 76 17.62 -9.67 12.63
N HIS A 77 16.55 -9.92 13.39
CA HIS A 77 15.60 -10.99 13.10
C HIS A 77 14.12 -10.58 13.16
N VAL A 78 13.82 -9.45 13.79
CA VAL A 78 12.44 -8.99 13.95
C VAL A 78 12.35 -7.50 13.66
N GLY A 79 11.33 -7.12 12.89
CA GLY A 79 10.93 -5.75 12.62
C GLY A 79 9.48 -5.54 13.05
N ASN A 80 9.18 -4.42 13.68
CA ASN A 80 7.83 -4.10 14.16
C ASN A 80 7.50 -2.63 13.88
N PHE A 81 6.41 -2.42 13.15
CA PHE A 81 5.97 -1.12 12.64
C PHE A 81 4.53 -0.86 13.10
N PRO A 82 4.35 -0.46 14.37
CA PRO A 82 3.03 -0.15 14.90
C PRO A 82 2.46 1.11 14.22
N GLY A 83 1.16 1.11 13.96
CA GLY A 83 0.50 2.24 13.29
C GLY A 83 0.69 2.28 11.77
N ALA A 84 1.38 1.29 11.18
CA ALA A 84 1.64 1.28 9.75
C ALA A 84 0.38 1.07 8.91
N VAL A 85 -0.63 0.37 9.43
CA VAL A 85 -1.86 0.05 8.69
C VAL A 85 -2.80 1.25 8.76
N THR A 86 -3.15 1.80 7.61
CA THR A 86 -4.01 2.99 7.48
C THR A 86 -5.40 2.66 6.96
N GLY A 87 -5.61 1.45 6.44
CA GLY A 87 -6.91 1.01 5.93
C GLY A 87 -6.95 -0.48 5.65
N MET A 88 -8.15 -1.06 5.78
CA MET A 88 -8.42 -2.46 5.51
C MET A 88 -9.92 -2.64 5.31
N ILE A 89 -10.30 -3.49 4.36
CA ILE A 89 -11.64 -4.03 4.23
C ILE A 89 -11.54 -5.50 3.85
N VAL A 90 -12.36 -6.34 4.46
CA VAL A 90 -12.45 -7.77 4.16
C VAL A 90 -13.91 -8.19 4.05
N HIS A 91 -14.19 -8.94 3.00
CA HIS A 91 -15.47 -9.56 2.73
C HIS A 91 -15.32 -11.06 2.84
N VAL A 92 -16.12 -11.70 3.69
CA VAL A 92 -16.19 -13.15 3.83
C VAL A 92 -17.62 -13.57 3.56
N GLY A 93 -17.88 -14.15 2.38
CA GLY A 93 -19.25 -14.37 1.92
C GLY A 93 -20.05 -13.06 1.93
N GLY A 94 -21.13 -13.02 2.70
CA GLY A 94 -21.98 -11.82 2.87
C GLY A 94 -21.57 -10.88 4.01
N TYR A 95 -20.53 -11.21 4.78
CA TYR A 95 -20.07 -10.38 5.90
C TYR A 95 -18.96 -9.43 5.50
N THR A 96 -18.98 -8.21 6.03
CA THR A 96 -17.93 -7.21 5.81
C THR A 96 -17.38 -6.73 7.14
N ALA A 97 -16.05 -6.76 7.26
CA ALA A 97 -15.32 -6.06 8.30
C ALA A 97 -14.43 -4.98 7.68
N SER A 98 -14.26 -3.88 8.39
CA SER A 98 -13.47 -2.74 7.97
C SER A 98 -12.51 -2.33 9.07
N TYR A 99 -11.45 -1.64 8.67
CA TYR A 99 -10.50 -1.02 9.57
C TYR A 99 -11.21 -0.10 10.56
N THR A 100 -10.78 -0.18 11.82
CA THR A 100 -11.07 0.83 12.82
C THR A 100 -9.76 1.33 13.39
N ALA A 101 -9.72 2.60 13.78
CA ALA A 101 -8.58 3.13 14.49
C ALA A 101 -8.40 2.35 15.80
N GLY A 102 -7.17 1.90 16.08
CA GLY A 102 -6.88 0.99 17.17
C GLY A 102 -5.48 0.40 17.06
N ALA A 103 -5.25 -0.73 17.71
CA ALA A 103 -4.01 -1.46 17.64
C ALA A 103 -3.82 -2.04 16.23
N ASN A 104 -2.73 -1.64 15.60
CA ASN A 104 -2.32 -2.21 14.32
C ASN A 104 -0.80 -2.22 14.18
N ALA A 105 -0.27 -3.18 13.44
CA ALA A 105 1.14 -3.28 13.14
C ALA A 105 1.40 -4.12 11.90
N ILE A 106 2.52 -3.82 11.23
CA ILE A 106 3.18 -4.76 10.34
C ILE A 106 4.41 -5.29 11.08
N THR A 107 4.57 -6.61 11.09
CA THR A 107 5.69 -7.29 11.74
C THR A 107 6.39 -8.18 10.72
N LEU A 108 7.71 -8.09 10.69
CA LEU A 108 8.58 -8.92 9.86
C LEU A 108 9.44 -9.79 10.75
N PHE A 109 9.52 -11.06 10.41
CA PHE A 109 10.36 -12.06 11.06
C PHE A 109 11.29 -12.64 10.00
N ASP A 110 12.59 -12.41 10.13
CA ASP A 110 13.61 -12.86 9.18
C ASP A 110 14.30 -14.11 9.71
N ASN A 111 13.98 -15.24 9.06
CA ASN A 111 14.55 -16.56 9.25
C ASN A 111 14.62 -17.04 10.70
N VAL A 112 13.48 -17.02 11.42
CA VAL A 112 13.40 -17.35 12.84
C VAL A 112 12.55 -18.58 13.12
N GLY A 113 13.16 -19.76 13.25
CA GLY A 113 12.52 -21.01 13.74
C GLY A 113 11.39 -21.59 12.88
N PHE A 114 10.62 -20.75 12.19
CA PHE A 114 9.52 -21.01 11.27
C PHE A 114 9.78 -20.34 9.90
N GLY A 115 11.03 -19.95 9.62
CA GLY A 115 11.43 -19.25 8.41
C GLY A 115 11.09 -17.76 8.47
N ASP A 116 10.71 -17.19 7.32
CA ASP A 116 10.32 -15.80 7.21
C ASP A 116 8.82 -15.63 7.42
N ARG A 117 8.42 -14.52 8.02
CA ARG A 117 7.01 -14.13 8.12
C ARG A 117 6.84 -12.63 7.95
N TRP A 118 6.01 -12.27 6.98
CA TRP A 118 5.42 -10.94 6.88
C TRP A 118 4.00 -11.00 7.43
N ARG A 119 3.71 -10.22 8.47
CA ARG A 119 2.41 -10.21 9.14
C ARG A 119 1.84 -8.80 9.17
N LEU A 120 0.58 -8.67 8.78
CA LEU A 120 -0.24 -7.49 9.02
C LEU A 120 -1.31 -7.85 10.04
N ALA A 121 -1.46 -7.05 11.09
CA ALA A 121 -2.54 -7.18 12.04
C ALA A 121 -3.16 -5.83 12.33
N THR A 122 -4.49 -5.77 12.35
CA THR A 122 -5.23 -4.54 12.65
C THR A 122 -6.52 -4.86 13.37
N ASP A 123 -6.92 -3.96 14.26
CA ASP A 123 -8.26 -3.95 14.79
C ASP A 123 -9.27 -3.66 13.68
N THR A 124 -10.46 -4.21 13.85
CA THR A 124 -11.55 -4.11 12.87
C THR A 124 -12.87 -3.81 13.55
N THR A 125 -13.82 -3.37 12.75
CA THR A 125 -15.23 -3.29 13.12
C THR A 125 -16.08 -3.89 12.00
N GLY A 126 -17.27 -4.36 12.34
CA GLY A 126 -18.21 -4.92 11.39
C GLY A 126 -19.59 -5.03 12.01
N GLY A 127 -20.58 -5.43 11.20
CA GLY A 127 -21.93 -5.68 11.70
C GLY A 127 -21.93 -6.77 12.78
N VAL A 128 -22.89 -6.68 13.69
CA VAL A 128 -23.13 -7.74 14.68
C VAL A 128 -23.88 -8.88 14.01
N LEU A 129 -23.35 -10.10 14.12
CA LEU A 129 -24.00 -11.32 13.65
C LEU A 129 -25.17 -11.69 14.58
N PRO A 130 -26.14 -12.51 14.13
CA PRO A 130 -27.31 -12.87 14.94
C PRO A 130 -26.96 -13.45 16.32
N ASP A 131 -25.85 -14.16 16.44
CA ASP A 131 -25.37 -14.76 17.69
C ASP A 131 -24.58 -13.78 18.58
N GLY A 132 -24.63 -12.47 18.29
CA GLY A 132 -24.03 -11.41 19.11
C GLY A 132 -22.54 -11.16 18.87
N TYR A 133 -21.93 -11.87 17.92
CA TYR A 133 -20.52 -11.72 17.58
C TYR A 133 -20.26 -10.57 16.60
N SER A 134 -19.20 -9.80 16.82
CA SER A 134 -18.73 -8.76 15.89
C SER A 134 -17.24 -8.89 15.64
N ALA A 135 -16.78 -8.53 14.44
CA ALA A 135 -15.37 -8.62 14.08
C ALA A 135 -14.53 -7.59 14.85
N VAL A 136 -13.47 -8.04 15.50
CA VAL A 136 -12.59 -7.20 16.34
C VAL A 136 -11.16 -7.11 15.82
N ARG A 137 -10.68 -8.11 15.06
CA ARG A 137 -9.30 -8.12 14.57
C ARG A 137 -9.14 -8.92 13.29
N PHE A 138 -8.34 -8.39 12.38
CA PHE A 138 -7.86 -9.09 11.19
C PHE A 138 -6.35 -9.33 11.28
N ASP A 139 -5.93 -10.53 10.90
CA ASP A 139 -4.53 -10.91 10.75
C ASP A 139 -4.31 -11.50 9.35
N LEU A 140 -3.31 -11.00 8.63
CA LEU A 140 -2.78 -11.58 7.40
C LEU A 140 -1.33 -12.00 7.65
N GLN A 141 -0.99 -13.22 7.23
CA GLN A 141 0.30 -13.84 7.48
C GLN A 141 0.82 -14.51 6.21
N LEU A 142 1.99 -14.08 5.77
CA LEU A 142 2.69 -14.57 4.59
C LEU A 142 4.01 -15.20 5.06
N ASP A 143 4.13 -16.52 4.91
CA ASP A 143 5.24 -17.32 5.42
C ASP A 143 6.10 -17.89 4.29
N HIS A 144 7.39 -18.03 4.57
CA HIS A 144 8.35 -18.75 3.73
C HIS A 144 9.29 -19.59 4.60
N ASP A 145 9.08 -20.90 4.62
CA ASP A 145 9.67 -21.80 5.65
C ASP A 145 11.21 -21.87 5.61
N THR A 146 11.84 -21.61 4.46
CA THR A 146 13.30 -21.68 4.29
C THR A 146 14.00 -20.32 4.26
N GLY A 147 13.26 -19.24 4.53
CA GLY A 147 13.75 -17.86 4.42
C GLY A 147 13.93 -17.34 2.98
N GLY A 148 14.31 -16.07 2.85
CA GLY A 148 14.53 -15.38 1.57
C GLY A 148 13.28 -14.72 0.97
N ALA A 149 12.18 -14.61 1.72
CA ALA A 149 10.99 -13.88 1.30
C ALA A 149 11.25 -12.37 1.22
N PHE A 150 12.19 -11.87 2.01
CA PHE A 150 12.56 -10.46 2.05
C PHE A 150 14.02 -10.26 2.49
N SER A 151 14.55 -9.05 2.25
CA SER A 151 15.91 -8.69 2.65
C SER A 151 15.89 -7.92 3.98
N GLY A 152 16.02 -8.62 5.10
CA GLY A 152 16.05 -8.01 6.43
C GLY A 152 14.68 -7.61 6.96
N THR A 153 14.68 -6.85 8.06
CA THR A 153 13.49 -6.60 8.88
C THR A 153 12.96 -5.17 8.82
N ASN A 154 13.51 -4.35 7.92
CA ASN A 154 12.95 -3.03 7.64
C ASN A 154 11.57 -3.16 7.00
N LEU A 155 10.71 -2.14 7.18
CA LEU A 155 9.38 -2.13 6.59
C LEU A 155 9.50 -2.18 5.07
N GLN A 156 8.79 -3.15 4.49
CA GLN A 156 8.81 -3.42 3.07
C GLN A 156 7.50 -4.04 2.65
N ASN A 157 7.30 -4.04 1.34
CA ASN A 157 6.14 -4.61 0.70
C ASN A 157 6.01 -6.11 0.98
N PRO A 158 4.77 -6.64 1.02
CA PRO A 158 4.56 -8.06 1.14
C PRO A 158 5.25 -8.82 -0.02
N PRO A 159 5.85 -9.99 0.27
CA PRO A 159 6.45 -10.85 -0.75
C PRO A 159 5.42 -11.35 -1.78
N SER A 160 5.90 -11.75 -2.96
CA SER A 160 5.07 -12.37 -3.99
C SER A 160 4.53 -13.72 -3.51
N LEU A 161 3.25 -14.01 -3.77
CA LEU A 161 2.66 -15.29 -3.33
C LEU A 161 3.34 -16.52 -3.94
N ALA A 162 3.94 -16.39 -5.12
CA ALA A 162 4.59 -17.51 -5.81
C ALA A 162 5.82 -18.06 -5.08
N SER A 163 6.45 -17.27 -4.20
CA SER A 163 7.57 -17.73 -3.39
C SER A 163 7.14 -18.27 -2.03
N LEU A 164 5.88 -18.10 -1.62
CA LEU A 164 5.47 -18.40 -0.25
C LEU A 164 5.09 -19.86 -0.03
N THR A 165 5.37 -20.36 1.18
CA THR A 165 4.93 -21.66 1.67
C THR A 165 3.62 -21.58 2.45
N GLY A 166 3.25 -20.37 2.93
CA GLY A 166 1.99 -20.14 3.65
C GLY A 166 1.38 -18.76 3.38
N THR A 167 0.08 -18.71 3.14
CA THR A 167 -0.66 -17.48 2.78
C THR A 167 -1.94 -17.32 3.62
N ARG A 168 -1.83 -17.30 4.94
CA ARG A 168 -2.96 -17.42 5.85
C ARG A 168 -3.59 -16.07 6.19
N TRP A 169 -4.91 -16.06 6.33
CA TRP A 169 -5.63 -14.93 6.91
C TRP A 169 -6.56 -15.42 8.02
N ARG A 170 -6.90 -14.51 8.94
CA ARG A 170 -7.84 -14.76 10.03
C ARG A 170 -8.62 -13.49 10.36
N LEU A 171 -9.92 -13.65 10.57
CA LEU A 171 -10.81 -12.64 11.15
C LEU A 171 -11.31 -13.16 12.50
N LEU A 172 -11.02 -12.42 13.55
CA LEU A 172 -11.42 -12.71 14.92
C LEU A 172 -12.71 -11.94 15.24
N PHE A 173 -13.61 -12.61 15.94
CA PHE A 173 -14.88 -12.08 16.41
C PHE A 173 -14.95 -12.22 17.93
N GLU A 174 -15.64 -11.28 18.56
CA GLU A 174 -15.88 -11.28 20.00
C GLU A 174 -17.36 -10.98 20.28
N ASP A 175 -17.90 -11.61 21.33
CA ASP A 175 -19.23 -11.30 21.86
C ASP A 175 -19.16 -10.32 23.05
N ALA A 176 -20.31 -9.88 23.56
CA ALA A 176 -20.39 -8.95 24.68
C ALA A 176 -19.81 -9.49 26.01
N THR A 177 -19.54 -10.79 26.10
CA THR A 177 -18.95 -11.44 27.29
C THR A 177 -17.45 -11.69 27.14
N GLY A 178 -16.85 -11.34 25.99
CA GLY A 178 -15.44 -11.52 25.70
C GLY A 178 -15.08 -12.90 25.13
N ASN A 179 -16.06 -13.73 24.73
CA ASN A 179 -15.74 -14.99 24.07
C ASN A 179 -15.25 -14.72 22.66
N THR A 180 -14.10 -15.30 22.30
CA THR A 180 -13.51 -15.11 20.98
C THR A 180 -13.71 -16.32 20.07
N VAL A 181 -14.16 -16.09 18.85
CA VAL A 181 -14.29 -17.09 17.78
C VAL A 181 -13.65 -16.53 16.51
N ASN A 182 -13.35 -17.39 15.54
CA ASN A 182 -12.66 -16.94 14.32
C ASN A 182 -13.12 -17.63 13.05
N VAL A 183 -12.84 -16.94 11.94
CA VAL A 183 -12.81 -17.50 10.59
C VAL A 183 -11.40 -17.34 10.04
N ARG A 184 -10.91 -18.35 9.35
CA ARG A 184 -9.58 -18.34 8.76
C ARG A 184 -9.56 -19.08 7.44
N GLY A 185 -8.53 -18.79 6.66
CA GLY A 185 -8.39 -19.31 5.32
C GLY A 185 -7.01 -19.05 4.74
N ALA A 186 -6.94 -19.15 3.42
CA ALA A 186 -5.75 -18.81 2.66
C ALA A 186 -6.08 -17.83 1.54
N ILE A 187 -5.16 -16.90 1.26
CA ILE A 187 -5.24 -16.06 0.06
C ILE A 187 -4.59 -16.78 -1.12
N SER A 188 -5.20 -16.63 -2.29
CA SER A 188 -4.73 -17.18 -3.56
C SER A 188 -4.21 -16.11 -4.51
N GLN A 189 -4.61 -14.84 -4.30
CA GLN A 189 -4.09 -13.71 -5.08
C GLN A 189 -3.82 -12.52 -4.16
N LEU A 190 -2.75 -11.78 -4.47
CA LEU A 190 -2.35 -10.55 -3.83
C LEU A 190 -1.83 -9.60 -4.92
N THR A 191 -2.53 -8.50 -5.15
CA THR A 191 -2.26 -7.59 -6.25
C THR A 191 -1.97 -6.20 -5.71
N ALA A 192 -0.80 -5.66 -6.04
CA ALA A 192 -0.51 -4.25 -5.75
C ALA A 192 -1.43 -3.37 -6.61
N VAL A 193 -2.10 -2.40 -5.99
CA VAL A 193 -3.02 -1.48 -6.67
C VAL A 193 -2.30 -0.14 -6.86
N PRO A 194 -1.93 0.22 -8.11
CA PRO A 194 -1.27 1.50 -8.38
C PRO A 194 -2.15 2.68 -7.92
N LEU A 195 -1.53 3.76 -7.45
CA LEU A 195 -2.26 5.00 -7.20
C LEU A 195 -2.97 5.43 -8.49
N PRO A 196 -4.23 5.89 -8.42
CA PRO A 196 -4.95 6.33 -9.61
C PRO A 196 -4.12 7.36 -10.38
N THR A 197 -3.87 7.12 -11.67
CA THR A 197 -3.09 7.99 -12.56
C THR A 197 -3.61 9.43 -12.56
N ALA A 198 -4.89 9.62 -12.28
CA ALA A 198 -5.52 10.92 -12.11
C ALA A 198 -4.87 11.78 -11.01
N VAL A 199 -4.40 11.20 -9.90
CA VAL A 199 -3.70 11.95 -8.83
C VAL A 199 -2.35 12.45 -9.32
N LEU A 200 -1.62 11.62 -10.07
CA LEU A 200 -0.35 12.00 -10.68
C LEU A 200 -0.53 13.10 -11.75
N LEU A 201 -1.54 12.96 -12.59
CA LEU A 201 -1.89 13.95 -13.62
C LEU A 201 -2.39 15.26 -13.02
N PHE A 202 -3.16 15.20 -11.93
CA PHE A 202 -3.60 16.37 -11.18
C PHE A 202 -2.39 17.09 -10.57
N GLY A 203 -1.48 16.37 -9.91
CA GLY A 203 -0.25 16.94 -9.37
C GLY A 203 0.64 17.59 -10.43
N ALA A 204 0.86 16.89 -11.55
CA ALA A 204 1.63 17.42 -12.69
C ALA A 204 0.95 18.66 -13.31
N GLY A 205 -0.38 18.65 -13.44
CA GLY A 205 -1.16 19.78 -13.92
C GLY A 205 -1.06 21.01 -13.03
N LEU A 206 -1.07 20.82 -11.70
CA LEU A 206 -0.94 21.90 -10.72
C LEU A 206 0.46 22.56 -10.79
N ILE A 207 1.52 21.76 -10.92
CA ILE A 207 2.89 22.25 -11.11
C ILE A 207 3.00 23.05 -12.42
N SER A 208 2.41 22.55 -13.50
CA SER A 208 2.38 23.25 -14.79
C SER A 208 1.67 24.62 -14.69
N LEU A 209 0.54 24.69 -13.97
CA LEU A 209 -0.22 25.92 -13.80
C LEU A 209 0.52 26.97 -12.96
N VAL A 210 1.21 26.57 -11.89
CA VAL A 210 2.05 27.48 -11.09
C VAL A 210 3.21 28.04 -11.92
N GLY A 211 3.84 27.21 -12.77
CA GLY A 211 4.88 27.64 -13.69
C GLY A 211 4.39 28.67 -14.73
N LEU A 212 3.16 28.51 -15.24
CA LEU A 212 2.52 29.43 -16.19
C LEU A 212 2.05 30.73 -15.52
N GLY A 213 1.54 30.68 -14.29
CA GLY A 213 1.06 31.86 -13.55
C GLY A 213 2.15 32.85 -13.16
N ALA A 214 3.35 32.38 -12.80
CA ALA A 214 4.48 33.25 -12.44
C ALA A 214 5.15 33.93 -13.66
N GLY A 215 5.04 33.34 -14.86
CA GLY A 215 5.56 33.90 -16.11
C GLY A 215 4.61 34.88 -16.80
N GLY A 216 3.29 34.66 -16.71
CA GLY A 216 2.27 35.47 -17.41
C GLY A 216 2.13 36.89 -16.87
N LEU A 217 2.26 37.09 -15.56
CA LEU A 217 2.15 38.42 -14.92
C LEU A 217 3.36 39.33 -15.17
N ARG A 218 4.52 38.78 -15.53
CA ARG A 218 5.71 39.59 -15.88
C ARG A 218 5.58 40.25 -17.26
N ASN A 219 4.84 39.64 -18.18
CA ASN A 219 4.57 40.22 -19.50
C ASN A 219 3.47 41.31 -19.47
N LEU A 220 2.57 41.30 -18.48
CA LEU A 220 1.54 42.33 -18.36
C LEU A 220 2.04 43.65 -17.75
N ARG A 221 3.18 43.64 -17.03
CA ARG A 221 3.81 44.90 -16.54
C ARG A 221 4.68 45.62 -17.57
N ALA A 222 5.06 44.96 -18.67
CA ALA A 222 5.88 45.57 -19.73
C ALA A 222 5.02 46.17 -20.88
N SER A 223 3.71 45.94 -20.88
CA SER A 223 2.77 46.47 -21.89
C SER A 223 2.06 47.75 -21.42
N LYS A 224 2.79 48.66 -20.77
CA LYS A 224 2.40 50.06 -20.64
C LYS A 224 3.52 50.91 -21.24
N VAL A 225 3.43 51.12 -22.55
CA VAL A 225 3.97 52.29 -23.27
C VAL A 225 2.85 52.77 -24.18
#